data_AF-A0A822H7V4-F1
#
_entry.id   AF-A0A822H7V4-F1
#
_cell.length_a   1.000
_cell.length_b   1.000
_cell.length_c   1.000
_cell.angle_alpha   90.00
_cell.angle_beta   90.00
_cell.angle_gamma   90.00
#
_symmetry.space_group_name_H-M   'P 1'
#
loop_
_entity.id
_entity.type
_entity.pdbx_description
1 polymer ?
#
loop_
_entity_poly.entity_id
_entity_poly.type
_entity_poly.pdbx_seq_one_letter_code
_entity_poly.pdbx_strand_id
1 'polypeptide(L)'
;TIDYYIETLDHDSFITNLKCMIPLEQLTKLVIKLCHFPFEEIIKLLCSIPNLYTLQFDTYSLREIDSSFTKYNILLQSILKKNKIENLILHGICSLNQIRFIVYVFSKLKYLKIGINNTKISSIIQYLLSKTHNQAQHLFYLCISNIPKICLIETKNLIKLENLLDNYSIEFINEDLHLWW
;
A
#
# COMPACT_ATOMS: atom_id res chain seq x y z
N THR A 1 -1.93 -4.42 -21.86
CA THR A 1 -1.24 -3.78 -20.73
C THR A 1 -0.02 -3.09 -21.29
N ILE A 2 0.12 -1.78 -21.13
CA ILE A 2 1.29 -1.06 -21.62
C ILE A 2 2.41 -1.27 -20.57
N ASP A 3 3.36 -2.15 -20.86
CA ASP A 3 4.57 -2.33 -20.07
C ASP A 3 5.63 -1.33 -20.59
N TYR A 4 5.73 -0.18 -19.93
CA TYR A 4 6.74 0.84 -20.26
C TYR A 4 7.98 0.63 -19.38
N TYR A 5 9.11 0.31 -20.00
CA TYR A 5 10.44 0.36 -19.39
C TYR A 5 11.01 1.76 -19.63
N ILE A 6 11.07 2.58 -18.57
CA ILE A 6 11.76 3.87 -18.61
C ILE A 6 13.12 3.66 -17.96
N GLU A 7 14.15 3.44 -18.77
CA GLU A 7 15.51 3.79 -18.40
C GLU A 7 15.57 5.32 -18.35
N THR A 8 15.71 5.88 -17.16
CA THR A 8 15.70 7.33 -16.95
C THR A 8 16.88 7.97 -17.66
N LEU A 9 16.61 8.62 -18.79
CA LEU A 9 17.51 9.58 -19.42
C LEU A 9 17.42 10.92 -18.68
N ASP A 10 18.61 11.51 -18.51
CA ASP A 10 18.98 12.75 -17.85
C ASP A 10 17.91 13.84 -17.63
N HIS A 11 17.97 14.41 -16.42
CA HIS A 11 17.51 15.73 -15.99
C HIS A 11 16.04 16.15 -16.13
N ASP A 12 15.20 15.45 -16.88
CA ASP A 12 13.75 15.71 -16.92
C ASP A 12 12.98 14.83 -15.92
N SER A 13 12.07 15.44 -15.15
CA SER A 13 11.27 14.70 -14.18
C SER A 13 10.49 13.57 -14.89
N PHE A 14 10.51 12.36 -14.34
CA PHE A 14 9.81 11.18 -14.90
C PHE A 14 8.38 11.51 -15.34
N ILE A 15 7.70 12.39 -14.58
CA ILE A 15 6.34 12.86 -14.83
C ILE A 15 6.24 13.68 -16.11
N THR A 16 7.21 14.55 -16.39
CA THR A 16 7.24 15.37 -17.61
C THR A 16 7.23 14.46 -18.83
N ASN A 17 8.11 13.45 -18.83
CA ASN A 17 8.18 12.47 -19.90
C ASN A 17 6.89 11.65 -20.02
N LEU A 18 6.32 11.24 -18.88
CA LEU A 18 5.07 10.47 -18.86
C LEU A 18 3.87 11.26 -19.42
N LYS A 19 3.77 12.56 -19.10
CA LYS A 19 2.70 13.46 -19.57
C LYS A 19 2.70 13.63 -21.09
N CYS A 20 3.87 13.59 -21.72
CA CYS A 20 3.98 13.68 -23.18
C CYS A 20 3.53 12.38 -23.88
N MET A 21 3.55 11.25 -23.19
CA MET A 21 3.26 9.94 -23.77
C MET A 21 1.79 9.53 -23.58
N ILE A 22 1.19 9.87 -22.44
CA ILE A 22 -0.15 9.42 -22.07
C ILE A 22 -0.96 10.50 -21.32
N PRO A 23 -2.27 10.59 -21.57
CA PRO A 23 -3.15 11.50 -20.83
C PRO A 23 -3.35 10.98 -19.39
N LEU A 24 -2.52 11.49 -18.47
CA LEU A 24 -2.48 11.03 -17.07
C LEU A 24 -3.83 11.12 -16.36
N GLU A 25 -4.70 12.05 -16.73
CA GLU A 25 -6.02 12.22 -16.14
C GLU A 25 -6.95 11.01 -16.36
N GLN A 26 -6.68 10.18 -17.37
CA GLN A 26 -7.46 8.98 -17.67
C GLN A 26 -6.94 7.73 -16.96
N LEU A 27 -5.76 7.78 -16.32
CA LEU A 27 -5.18 6.63 -15.66
C LEU A 27 -5.90 6.33 -14.35
N THR A 28 -6.44 5.12 -14.25
CA THR A 28 -7.09 4.59 -13.05
C THR A 28 -6.26 3.56 -12.31
N LYS A 29 -5.27 2.97 -12.99
CA LYS A 29 -4.34 1.98 -12.44
C LYS A 29 -2.91 2.32 -12.82
N LEU A 30 -2.00 2.22 -11.86
CA LEU A 30 -0.56 2.42 -12.03
C LEU A 30 0.19 1.25 -11.39
N VAL A 31 1.08 0.65 -12.16
CA VAL A 31 1.96 -0.44 -11.71
C VAL A 31 3.39 -0.02 -11.96
N ILE A 32 4.17 0.12 -10.90
CA ILE A 32 5.59 0.47 -10.94
C ILE A 32 6.37 -0.81 -10.65
N LYS A 33 7.03 -1.37 -11.68
CA LYS A 33 7.84 -2.60 -11.59
C LYS A 33 9.32 -2.32 -11.33
N LEU A 34 9.70 -1.06 -11.13
CA LEU A 34 11.09 -0.66 -10.89
C LEU A 34 11.46 -0.89 -9.43
N CYS A 35 12.41 -1.78 -9.19
CA CYS A 35 13.04 -1.93 -7.88
C CYS A 35 13.70 -0.60 -7.49
N HIS A 36 13.54 -0.18 -6.23
CA HIS A 36 14.10 1.08 -5.71
C HIS A 36 13.56 2.37 -6.36
N PHE A 37 12.36 2.35 -6.93
CA PHE A 37 11.75 3.59 -7.41
C PHE A 37 11.53 4.57 -6.24
N PRO A 38 12.06 5.81 -6.26
CA PRO A 38 11.99 6.71 -5.12
C PRO A 38 10.55 7.03 -4.74
N PHE A 39 10.22 6.95 -3.45
CA PHE A 39 8.86 7.26 -3.00
C PHE A 39 8.46 8.71 -3.29
N GLU A 40 9.41 9.64 -3.28
CA GLU A 40 9.17 11.03 -3.69
C GLU A 40 8.59 11.13 -5.12
N GLU A 41 9.10 10.33 -6.05
CA GLU A 41 8.60 10.29 -7.42
C GLU A 41 7.19 9.68 -7.49
N ILE A 42 6.89 8.68 -6.64
CA ILE A 42 5.52 8.15 -6.49
C ILE A 42 4.59 9.28 -6.03
N ILE A 43 4.97 10.02 -5.00
CA ILE A 43 4.19 11.15 -4.48
C ILE A 43 3.94 12.20 -5.57
N LYS A 44 4.98 12.60 -6.31
CA LYS A 44 4.82 13.56 -7.41
C LYS A 44 3.90 13.02 -8.53
N LEU A 45 3.97 11.72 -8.84
CA LEU A 45 3.08 11.06 -9.80
C LEU A 45 1.62 11.11 -9.34
N LEU A 46 1.38 10.82 -8.06
CA LEU A 46 0.04 10.86 -7.47
C LEU A 46 -0.58 12.25 -7.54
N CYS A 47 0.21 13.32 -7.43
CA CYS A 47 -0.28 14.69 -7.65
C CYS A 47 -0.71 14.96 -9.11
N SER A 48 -0.19 14.19 -10.08
CA SER A 48 -0.46 14.37 -11.51
C SER A 48 -1.51 13.39 -12.07
N ILE A 49 -1.95 12.41 -11.29
CA ILE A 49 -2.91 11.37 -11.70
C ILE A 49 -4.15 11.42 -10.78
N PRO A 50 -5.07 12.37 -10.99
CA PRO A 50 -6.17 12.65 -10.05
C PRO A 50 -7.24 11.54 -9.96
N ASN A 51 -7.25 10.61 -10.91
CA ASN A 51 -8.22 9.53 -11.02
C ASN A 51 -7.62 8.16 -10.73
N LEU A 52 -6.47 8.10 -10.05
CA LEU A 52 -5.85 6.83 -9.68
C LEU A 52 -6.60 6.14 -8.54
N TYR A 53 -7.06 4.91 -8.79
CA TYR A 53 -7.76 4.06 -7.82
C TYR A 53 -6.94 2.85 -7.39
N THR A 54 -6.05 2.37 -8.27
CA THR A 54 -5.21 1.20 -8.02
C THR A 54 -3.76 1.54 -8.19
N LEU A 55 -2.96 1.30 -7.16
CA LEU A 55 -1.52 1.51 -7.18
C LEU A 55 -0.80 0.22 -6.78
N GLN A 56 0.26 -0.09 -7.52
CA GLN A 56 1.12 -1.24 -7.23
C GLN A 56 2.59 -0.82 -7.36
N PHE A 57 3.40 -1.09 -6.35
CA PHE A 57 4.84 -0.82 -6.37
C PHE A 57 5.59 -1.69 -5.36
N ASP A 58 6.92 -1.58 -5.32
CA ASP A 58 7.79 -2.38 -4.45
C ASP A 58 8.03 -1.70 -3.09
N THR A 59 8.12 -2.47 -1.99
CA THR A 59 8.34 -1.94 -0.64
C THR A 59 9.69 -1.26 -0.49
N TYR A 60 10.66 -1.52 -1.38
CA TYR A 60 11.93 -0.81 -1.40
C TYR A 60 11.79 0.69 -1.60
N SER A 61 10.73 1.16 -2.27
CA SER A 61 10.40 2.58 -2.35
C SER A 61 10.21 3.20 -0.95
N LEU A 62 9.75 2.41 0.02
CA LEU A 62 9.42 2.85 1.38
C LEU A 62 10.60 2.83 2.36
N ARG A 63 11.82 2.50 1.93
CA ARG A 63 12.99 2.34 2.82
C ARG A 63 13.36 3.61 3.57
N GLU A 64 13.20 4.78 2.95
CA GLU A 64 13.63 6.06 3.53
C GLU A 64 12.60 6.67 4.50
N ILE A 65 11.43 6.05 4.65
CA ILE A 65 10.32 6.64 5.41
C ILE A 65 10.63 6.70 6.91
N ASP A 66 11.42 5.76 7.43
CA ASP A 66 11.76 5.71 8.85
C ASP A 66 12.55 6.96 9.33
N SER A 67 13.16 7.74 8.42
CA SER A 67 13.96 8.93 8.76
C SER A 67 13.38 10.26 8.25
N SER A 68 12.33 10.24 7.41
CA SER A 68 12.01 11.40 6.55
C SER A 68 10.53 11.81 6.48
N PHE A 69 9.68 11.38 7.42
CA PHE A 69 8.26 11.80 7.52
C PHE A 69 8.06 13.33 7.36
N THR A 70 8.99 14.12 7.90
CA THR A 70 8.96 15.59 7.85
C THR A 70 9.34 16.17 6.49
N LYS A 71 10.17 15.49 5.69
CA LYS A 71 10.67 15.99 4.39
C LYS A 71 9.56 16.16 3.35
N TYR A 72 8.50 15.36 3.45
CA TYR A 72 7.44 15.31 2.43
C TYR A 72 6.18 16.10 2.80
N ASN A 73 6.18 16.87 3.89
CA ASN A 73 4.96 17.40 4.52
C ASN A 73 4.05 18.17 3.54
N ILE A 74 4.60 19.05 2.70
CA ILE A 74 3.79 19.86 1.75
C ILE A 74 3.15 18.99 0.66
N LEU A 75 3.92 18.09 0.04
CA LEU A 75 3.40 17.19 -1.01
C LEU A 75 2.41 16.17 -0.44
N LEU A 76 2.69 15.64 0.75
CA LEU A 76 1.78 14.73 1.44
C LEU A 76 0.44 15.39 1.76
N GLN A 77 0.41 16.65 2.21
CA GLN A 77 -0.85 17.35 2.47
C GLN A 77 -1.73 17.48 1.22
N SER A 78 -1.13 17.67 0.05
CA SER A 78 -1.85 17.70 -1.23
C SER A 78 -2.49 16.34 -1.53
N ILE A 79 -1.74 15.25 -1.32
CA ILE A 79 -2.19 13.89 -1.61
C ILE A 79 -3.26 13.45 -0.63
N LEU A 80 -3.08 13.69 0.67
CA LEU A 80 -4.06 13.32 1.70
C LEU A 80 -5.47 13.84 1.40
N LYS A 81 -5.58 15.01 0.76
CA LYS A 81 -6.87 15.62 0.39
C LYS A 81 -7.45 15.06 -0.90
N LYS A 82 -6.61 14.70 -1.87
CA LYS A 82 -7.03 14.40 -3.26
C LYS A 82 -6.98 12.92 -3.60
N ASN A 83 -6.27 12.11 -2.83
CA ASN A 83 -6.07 10.70 -3.11
C ASN A 83 -7.42 9.95 -3.15
N LYS A 84 -7.55 9.08 -4.16
CA LYS A 84 -8.70 8.21 -4.41
C LYS A 84 -8.31 6.73 -4.45
N ILE A 85 -7.11 6.39 -3.98
CA ILE A 85 -6.60 5.04 -4.05
C ILE A 85 -7.39 4.17 -3.07
N GLU A 86 -8.04 3.17 -3.64
CA GLU A 86 -8.82 2.18 -2.91
C GLU A 86 -8.10 0.83 -2.89
N ASN A 87 -7.22 0.57 -3.85
CA ASN A 87 -6.49 -0.69 -3.95
C ASN A 87 -4.98 -0.44 -3.97
N LEU A 88 -4.28 -0.98 -2.98
CA LEU A 88 -2.82 -0.91 -2.89
C LEU A 88 -2.21 -2.30 -2.85
N ILE A 89 -1.23 -2.54 -3.71
CA ILE A 89 -0.45 -3.78 -3.75
C ILE A 89 1.03 -3.44 -3.59
N LEU A 90 1.66 -3.95 -2.55
CA LEU A 90 3.08 -3.79 -2.30
C LEU A 90 3.82 -5.11 -2.46
N HIS A 91 4.85 -5.10 -3.28
CA HIS A 91 5.74 -6.23 -3.48
C HIS A 91 6.89 -6.17 -2.50
N GLY A 92 7.05 -7.21 -1.68
CA GLY A 92 8.07 -7.26 -0.64
C GLY A 92 7.50 -7.14 0.77
N ILE A 93 8.40 -7.15 1.76
CA ILE A 93 8.04 -7.17 3.17
C ILE A 93 7.91 -5.73 3.67
N CYS A 94 6.80 -5.43 4.33
CA CYS A 94 6.56 -4.16 5.02
C CYS A 94 6.85 -4.26 6.52
N SER A 95 7.45 -3.21 7.07
CA SER A 95 7.52 -2.98 8.52
C SER A 95 6.20 -2.37 9.04
N LEU A 96 5.98 -2.43 10.36
CA LEU A 96 4.81 -1.79 10.99
C LEU A 96 4.79 -0.26 10.74
N ASN A 97 5.95 0.40 10.75
CA ASN A 97 6.05 1.84 10.46
C ASN A 97 5.64 2.16 9.03
N GLN A 98 6.06 1.34 8.07
CA GLN A 98 5.66 1.49 6.68
C GLN A 98 4.15 1.30 6.53
N ILE A 99 3.56 0.31 7.19
CA ILE A 99 2.11 0.08 7.17
C ILE A 99 1.35 1.26 7.78
N ARG A 100 1.81 1.79 8.92
CA ARG A 100 1.25 2.99 9.53
C ARG A 100 1.28 4.17 8.58
N PHE A 101 2.41 4.38 7.92
CA PHE A 101 2.55 5.41 6.91
C PHE A 101 1.60 5.21 5.73
N ILE A 102 1.49 3.99 5.21
CA ILE A 102 0.60 3.62 4.11
C ILE A 102 -0.85 3.95 4.44
N VAL A 103 -1.34 3.48 5.60
CA VAL A 103 -2.72 3.72 6.04
C VAL A 103 -2.98 5.21 6.26
N TYR A 104 -1.97 5.94 6.76
CA TYR A 104 -2.07 7.39 6.89
C TYR A 104 -2.20 8.11 5.54
N VAL A 105 -1.35 7.75 4.55
CA VAL A 105 -1.34 8.41 3.24
C VAL A 105 -2.54 8.04 2.38
N PHE A 106 -2.96 6.77 2.44
CA PHE A 106 -4.03 6.21 1.63
C PHE A 106 -5.28 5.97 2.50
N SER A 107 -5.87 7.05 2.98
CA SER A 107 -6.99 6.99 3.94
C SER A 107 -8.27 6.37 3.41
N LYS A 108 -8.42 6.19 2.09
CA LYS A 108 -9.60 5.57 1.44
C LYS A 108 -9.38 4.11 1.03
N LEU A 109 -8.32 3.50 1.55
CA LEU A 109 -7.91 2.17 1.16
C LEU A 109 -8.97 1.12 1.55
N LYS A 110 -9.43 0.35 0.57
CA LYS A 110 -10.38 -0.75 0.72
C LYS A 110 -9.73 -2.12 0.60
N TYR A 111 -8.69 -2.21 -0.22
CA TYR A 111 -7.92 -3.40 -0.49
C TYR A 111 -6.45 -3.14 -0.25
N LEU A 112 -5.82 -3.96 0.59
CA LEU A 112 -4.38 -3.92 0.84
C LEU A 112 -3.78 -5.31 0.60
N LYS A 113 -2.80 -5.40 -0.30
CA LYS A 113 -1.92 -6.57 -0.42
C LYS A 113 -0.50 -6.18 -0.04
N ILE A 114 0.08 -6.89 0.93
CA ILE A 114 1.44 -6.63 1.46
C ILE A 114 2.13 -7.94 1.78
N GLY A 115 3.46 -7.97 1.77
CA GLY A 115 4.22 -8.98 2.51
C GLY A 115 4.52 -8.49 3.92
N ILE A 116 4.60 -9.39 4.90
CA ILE A 116 4.98 -9.05 6.28
C ILE A 116 5.91 -10.12 6.84
N ASN A 117 6.74 -9.75 7.82
CA ASN A 117 7.52 -10.74 8.57
C ASN A 117 6.58 -11.51 9.51
N ASN A 118 6.66 -12.84 9.49
CA ASN A 118 5.84 -13.74 10.32
C ASN A 118 5.88 -13.37 11.81
N THR A 119 7.04 -12.95 12.32
CA THR A 119 7.19 -12.54 13.73
C THR A 119 6.45 -11.26 14.09
N LYS A 120 5.94 -10.52 13.10
CA LYS A 120 5.23 -9.24 13.24
C LYS A 120 3.77 -9.32 12.84
N ILE A 121 3.28 -10.48 12.37
CA ILE A 121 1.90 -10.61 11.89
C ILE A 121 0.89 -10.14 12.92
N SER A 122 1.01 -10.59 14.17
CA SER A 122 0.05 -10.25 15.21
C SER A 122 -0.03 -8.75 15.44
N SER A 123 1.11 -8.08 15.60
CA SER A 123 1.16 -6.62 15.79
C SER A 123 0.60 -5.81 14.60
N ILE A 124 0.75 -6.33 13.38
CA ILE A 124 0.28 -5.69 12.16
C ILE A 124 -1.24 -5.89 12.02
N ILE A 125 -1.73 -7.11 12.22
CA ILE A 125 -3.16 -7.43 12.23
C ILE A 125 -3.88 -6.62 13.29
N GLN A 126 -3.35 -6.58 14.52
CA GLN A 126 -3.89 -5.73 15.60
C GLN A 126 -3.99 -4.27 15.16
N TYR A 127 -2.92 -3.71 14.60
CA TYR A 127 -2.94 -2.32 14.15
C TYR A 127 -3.98 -2.06 13.05
N LEU A 128 -4.05 -2.93 12.05
CA LEU A 128 -4.94 -2.77 10.89
C LEU A 128 -6.42 -2.96 11.24
N LEU A 129 -6.73 -3.88 12.17
CA LEU A 129 -8.11 -4.25 12.51
C LEU A 129 -8.60 -3.61 13.81
N SER A 130 -7.73 -2.91 14.56
CA SER A 130 -8.15 -2.28 15.82
C SER A 130 -9.20 -1.21 15.56
N LYS A 131 -10.35 -1.36 16.24
CA LYS A 131 -11.45 -0.40 16.24
C LYS A 131 -11.06 0.99 16.79
N THR A 132 -9.93 1.10 17.48
CA THR A 132 -9.44 2.39 18.03
C THR A 132 -8.72 3.25 17.01
N HIS A 133 -8.29 2.69 15.87
CA HIS A 133 -7.54 3.41 14.85
C HIS A 133 -8.47 3.77 13.69
N ASN A 134 -9.07 4.98 13.76
CA ASN A 134 -9.99 5.49 12.73
C ASN A 134 -9.40 5.58 11.31
N GLN A 135 -8.09 5.46 11.15
CA GLN A 135 -7.40 5.66 9.87
C GLN A 135 -7.54 4.46 8.91
N ALA A 136 -7.84 3.25 9.41
CA ALA A 136 -8.05 2.05 8.60
C ALA A 136 -9.52 1.67 8.40
N GLN A 137 -10.47 2.54 8.75
CA GLN A 137 -11.92 2.22 8.78
C GLN A 137 -12.50 1.78 7.44
N HIS A 138 -11.86 2.12 6.33
CA HIS A 138 -12.34 1.78 4.99
C HIS A 138 -11.77 0.47 4.44
N LEU A 139 -10.87 -0.18 5.17
CA LEU A 139 -10.29 -1.45 4.74
C LEU A 139 -11.35 -2.55 4.88
N PHE A 140 -11.60 -3.29 3.80
CA PHE A 140 -12.53 -4.43 3.75
C PHE A 140 -11.82 -5.72 3.32
N TYR A 141 -10.61 -5.59 2.77
CA TYR A 141 -9.85 -6.72 2.27
C TYR A 141 -8.36 -6.56 2.56
N LEU A 142 -7.78 -7.59 3.16
CA LEU A 142 -6.36 -7.71 3.44
C LEU A 142 -5.82 -9.01 2.85
N CYS A 143 -4.76 -8.89 2.04
CA CYS A 143 -3.97 -10.01 1.56
C CYS A 143 -2.55 -9.89 2.12
N ILE A 144 -2.11 -10.93 2.81
CA ILE A 144 -0.75 -11.04 3.33
C ILE A 144 -0.02 -12.09 2.50
N SER A 145 1.04 -11.67 1.82
CA SER A 145 1.70 -12.49 0.82
C SER A 145 2.87 -13.29 1.39
N ASN A 146 3.10 -14.48 0.83
CA ASN A 146 4.25 -15.35 1.13
C ASN A 146 4.39 -15.67 2.64
N ILE A 147 3.31 -16.07 3.30
CA ILE A 147 3.35 -16.44 4.72
C ILE A 147 3.12 -17.94 4.93
N PRO A 148 3.71 -18.54 5.97
CA PRO A 148 3.45 -19.94 6.27
C PRO A 148 2.01 -20.16 6.73
N LYS A 149 1.45 -21.32 6.40
CA LYS A 149 0.07 -21.68 6.74
C LYS A 149 -0.25 -21.60 8.24
N ILE A 150 0.74 -21.73 9.12
CA ILE A 150 0.57 -21.59 10.58
C ILE A 150 -0.02 -20.21 10.96
N CYS A 151 0.35 -19.17 10.21
CA CYS A 151 -0.12 -17.81 10.42
C CYS A 151 -1.63 -17.66 10.22
N LEU A 152 -2.28 -18.56 9.47
CA LEU A 152 -3.75 -18.60 9.35
C LEU A 152 -4.40 -18.88 10.71
N ILE A 153 -3.88 -19.85 11.45
CA ILE A 153 -4.41 -20.26 12.75
C ILE A 153 -4.14 -19.15 13.77
N GLU A 154 -2.94 -18.59 13.77
CA GLU A 154 -2.55 -17.47 14.63
C GLU A 154 -3.46 -16.25 14.41
N THR A 155 -3.70 -15.90 13.14
CA THR A 155 -4.56 -14.75 12.78
C THR A 155 -6.01 -14.99 13.21
N LYS A 156 -6.57 -16.18 12.96
CA LYS A 156 -7.92 -16.55 13.43
C LYS A 156 -8.06 -16.44 14.95
N ASN A 157 -7.08 -16.99 15.67
CA ASN A 157 -7.07 -16.95 17.13
C ASN A 157 -6.98 -15.52 17.64
N LEU A 158 -6.10 -14.70 17.06
CA LEU A 158 -5.94 -13.30 17.41
C LEU A 158 -7.24 -12.50 17.21
N ILE A 159 -7.86 -12.59 16.03
CA ILE A 159 -9.12 -11.87 15.74
C ILE A 159 -10.21 -12.25 16.73
N LYS A 160 -10.31 -13.55 17.08
CA LYS A 160 -11.30 -14.07 18.02
C LYS A 160 -11.01 -13.65 19.47
N LEU A 161 -9.76 -13.75 19.91
CA LEU A 161 -9.37 -13.44 21.29
C LEU A 161 -9.53 -11.95 21.61
N GLU A 162 -9.25 -11.08 20.64
CA GLU A 162 -9.30 -9.63 20.80
C GLU A 162 -10.59 -8.99 20.25
N ASN A 163 -11.52 -9.78 19.74
CA ASN A 163 -12.78 -9.32 19.13
C ASN A 163 -12.55 -8.20 18.07
N LEU A 164 -11.56 -8.40 17.20
CA LEU A 164 -11.12 -7.38 16.23
C LEU A 164 -12.17 -7.16 15.12
N LEU A 165 -12.76 -8.25 14.61
CA LEU A 165 -13.73 -8.21 13.52
C LEU A 165 -14.97 -9.04 13.84
N ASP A 166 -16.11 -8.54 13.37
CA ASP A 166 -17.39 -9.22 13.37
C ASP A 166 -17.65 -9.73 11.94
N ASN A 167 -18.16 -10.97 11.78
CA ASN A 167 -18.53 -11.56 10.47
C ASN A 167 -17.45 -11.55 9.38
N TYR A 168 -16.23 -11.98 9.70
CA TYR A 168 -15.14 -12.07 8.73
C TYR A 168 -15.03 -13.46 8.07
N SER A 169 -14.37 -13.51 6.92
CA SER A 169 -13.93 -14.75 6.27
C SER A 169 -12.43 -14.69 6.02
N ILE A 170 -11.77 -15.83 6.15
CA ILE A 170 -10.32 -15.92 6.01
C ILE A 170 -9.93 -17.24 5.34
N GLU A 171 -9.11 -17.14 4.30
CA GLU A 171 -8.65 -18.25 3.48
C GLU A 171 -7.14 -18.20 3.26
N PHE A 172 -6.57 -19.36 2.96
CA PHE A 172 -5.16 -19.50 2.61
C PHE A 172 -5.05 -20.09 1.22
N ILE A 173 -4.56 -19.33 0.25
CA ILE A 173 -4.54 -19.66 -1.17
C ILE A 173 -3.16 -19.29 -1.72
N ASN A 174 -2.47 -20.22 -2.37
CA ASN A 174 -1.18 -19.96 -3.04
C ASN A 174 -0.16 -19.22 -2.16
N GLU A 175 0.01 -19.66 -0.90
CA GLU A 175 0.94 -19.05 0.08
C GLU A 175 0.54 -17.65 0.57
N ASP A 176 -0.63 -17.17 0.18
CA ASP A 176 -1.20 -15.91 0.63
C ASP A 176 -2.34 -16.17 1.63
N LEU A 177 -2.41 -15.32 2.66
CA LEU A 177 -3.55 -15.25 3.57
C LEU A 177 -4.47 -14.13 3.12
N HIS A 178 -5.72 -14.48 2.87
CA HIS A 178 -6.78 -13.58 2.43
C HIS A 178 -7.78 -13.41 3.58
N LEU A 179 -8.08 -12.16 3.95
CA LEU A 179 -9.03 -11.80 4.99
C LEU A 179 -9.99 -10.73 4.44
N TRP A 180 -11.29 -10.92 4.60
CA TRP A 180 -12.31 -9.95 4.22
C TRP A 180 -13.48 -9.92 5.21
N TRP A 181 -14.11 -8.75 5.32
CA TRP A 181 -15.21 -8.45 6.26
C TRP A 181 -16.09 -7.32 5.74
#